data_AF-A0A9D6N3S3-F1
#
_entry.id   AF-A0A9D6N3S3-F1
#
_cell.length_a   1.000
_cell.length_b   1.000
_cell.length_c   1.000
_cell.angle_alpha   90.00
_cell.angle_beta   90.00
_cell.angle_gamma   90.00
#
_symmetry.space_group_name_H-M   'P 1'
#
loop_
_entity.id
_entity.type
_entity.pdbx_description
1 polymer ?
#
loop_
_entity_poly.entity_id
_entity_poly.type
_entity_poly.pdbx_seq_one_letter_code
_entity_poly.pdbx_strand_id
1 'polypeptide(L)'
;MRIALIVVFGLSLNIGSFAQGITGALLYQTARFGGKAVPIYNYDPSDPTYEVHGENRALYARRDPVLGTGFWAQLWTGPSRATEAGLSAVPLSLVHFRENLSAIQGDNAFKIPGTLGGDEITIQLRVWAAVSLSGKPASSWQDVIDMPDVPRGKSRLATIVLGNISADNKPYIPPNMAFALEGFGLYIVPEPSVLPLAGLGALGLLGMMVGRPGSLRKKQIAVDVRSAELSNPSTHL
;
A
#
# COMPACT_ATOMS: atom_id res chain seq x y z
N MET A 1 -34.47 43.42 -25.30
CA MET A 1 -34.39 42.13 -26.03
C MET A 1 -33.41 41.24 -25.27
N ARG A 2 -33.87 40.20 -24.58
CA ARG A 2 -33.03 39.29 -23.78
C ARG A 2 -33.02 37.91 -24.43
N ILE A 3 -31.85 37.43 -24.81
CA ILE A 3 -31.65 36.12 -25.45
C ILE A 3 -31.36 35.11 -24.34
N ALA A 4 -32.24 34.13 -24.19
CA ALA A 4 -32.06 33.02 -23.25
C ALA A 4 -31.24 31.91 -23.94
N LEU A 5 -30.06 31.62 -23.40
CA LEU A 5 -29.17 30.55 -23.85
C LEU A 5 -29.61 29.23 -23.16
N ILE A 6 -30.17 28.30 -23.94
CA ILE A 6 -30.51 26.96 -23.46
C ILE A 6 -29.29 26.07 -23.69
N VAL A 7 -28.60 25.71 -22.61
CA VAL A 7 -27.51 24.73 -22.64
C VAL A 7 -28.12 23.34 -22.51
N VAL A 8 -28.17 22.61 -23.62
CA VAL A 8 -28.61 21.21 -23.65
C VAL A 8 -27.43 20.33 -23.24
N PHE A 9 -27.45 19.85 -22.00
CA PHE A 9 -26.54 18.79 -21.55
C PHE A 9 -26.98 17.47 -22.19
N GLY A 10 -26.25 17.02 -23.20
CA GLY A 10 -26.40 15.68 -23.76
C GLY A 10 -25.93 14.63 -22.76
N LEU A 11 -26.88 14.02 -22.04
CA LEU A 11 -26.65 12.80 -21.27
C LEU A 11 -26.54 11.62 -22.25
N SER A 12 -25.31 11.33 -22.69
CA SER A 12 -24.99 10.06 -23.34
C SER A 12 -25.03 8.94 -22.31
N LEU A 13 -26.18 8.27 -22.22
CA LEU A 13 -26.34 7.00 -21.52
C LEU A 13 -25.58 5.93 -22.31
N ASN A 14 -24.39 5.56 -21.84
CA ASN A 14 -23.72 4.34 -22.28
C ASN A 14 -24.51 3.14 -21.76
N ILE A 15 -25.47 2.66 -22.56
CA ILE A 15 -26.16 1.40 -22.34
C ILE A 15 -25.19 0.30 -22.79
N GLY A 16 -24.12 0.09 -22.02
CA GLY A 16 -23.24 -1.07 -22.23
C GLY A 16 -24.09 -2.32 -22.09
N SER A 17 -24.07 -3.20 -23.09
CA SER A 17 -24.66 -4.52 -22.99
C SER A 17 -24.18 -5.16 -21.70
N PHE A 18 -25.08 -5.28 -20.72
CA PHE A 18 -24.91 -6.19 -19.60
C PHE A 18 -25.02 -7.59 -20.19
N ALA A 19 -23.94 -8.07 -20.82
CA ALA A 19 -23.73 -9.50 -20.84
C ALA A 19 -23.92 -9.93 -19.38
N GLN A 20 -24.88 -10.82 -19.12
CA GLN A 20 -24.92 -11.60 -17.89
C GLN A 20 -23.68 -12.52 -17.93
N GLY A 21 -22.51 -11.86 -17.90
CA GLY A 21 -21.21 -12.42 -18.18
C GLY A 21 -20.75 -13.08 -16.91
N ILE A 22 -20.48 -14.36 -17.02
CA ILE A 22 -19.96 -15.19 -15.95
C ILE A 22 -18.68 -14.53 -15.46
N THR A 23 -18.74 -13.86 -14.31
CA THR A 23 -17.62 -13.06 -13.80
C THR A 23 -16.66 -13.95 -13.02
N GLY A 24 -15.36 -13.76 -13.21
CA GLY A 24 -14.33 -14.40 -12.39
C GLY A 24 -14.58 -14.15 -10.90
N ALA A 25 -14.33 -15.17 -10.07
CA ALA A 25 -14.66 -15.11 -8.65
C ALA A 25 -13.52 -15.61 -7.75
N LEU A 26 -13.45 -15.06 -6.54
CA LEU A 26 -12.57 -15.51 -5.46
C LEU A 26 -13.34 -15.55 -4.13
N LEU A 27 -12.88 -16.35 -3.17
CA LEU A 27 -13.45 -16.35 -1.83
C LEU A 27 -12.80 -15.21 -1.03
N TYR A 28 -13.54 -14.14 -0.74
CA TYR A 28 -13.01 -12.93 -0.08
C TYR A 28 -13.04 -13.08 1.43
N GLN A 29 -12.13 -13.92 1.92
CA GLN A 29 -11.97 -14.20 3.34
C GLN A 29 -10.48 -14.32 3.67
N THR A 30 -10.12 -13.92 4.89
CA THR A 30 -8.77 -14.12 5.43
C THR A 30 -8.70 -15.33 6.37
N ALA A 31 -9.81 -16.05 6.57
CA ALA A 31 -9.84 -17.32 7.29
C ALA A 31 -9.36 -18.48 6.41
N ARG A 32 -8.37 -19.23 6.92
CA ARG A 32 -7.87 -20.51 6.41
C ARG A 32 -8.65 -21.66 7.08
N PHE A 33 -8.71 -22.82 6.44
CA PHE A 33 -9.31 -24.03 7.03
C PHE A 33 -8.66 -24.37 8.39
N GLY A 34 -9.46 -24.91 9.32
CA GLY A 34 -9.01 -25.23 10.68
C GLY A 34 -8.91 -24.04 11.63
N GLY A 35 -9.61 -22.93 11.35
CA GLY A 35 -9.76 -21.79 12.25
C GLY A 35 -8.56 -20.84 12.31
N LYS A 36 -7.57 -20.99 11.41
CA LYS A 36 -6.41 -20.10 11.33
C LYS A 36 -6.76 -18.92 10.42
N ALA A 37 -6.61 -17.68 10.86
CA ALA A 37 -6.73 -16.50 10.00
C ALA A 37 -5.34 -16.02 9.54
N VAL A 38 -5.27 -15.38 8.38
CA VAL A 38 -4.12 -14.56 7.99
C VAL A 38 -4.01 -13.44 9.03
N PRO A 39 -2.91 -13.37 9.77
CA PRO A 39 -2.88 -12.52 10.94
C PRO A 39 -2.58 -11.08 10.52
N ILE A 40 -3.54 -10.18 10.76
CA ILE A 40 -3.40 -8.74 10.49
C ILE A 40 -3.33 -8.03 11.84
N TYR A 41 -2.24 -7.32 12.07
CA TYR A 41 -1.96 -6.70 13.36
C TYR A 41 -1.91 -5.19 13.24
N ASN A 42 -2.21 -4.51 14.35
CA ASN A 42 -2.10 -3.07 14.46
C ASN A 42 -0.64 -2.61 14.38
N TYR A 43 -0.40 -1.31 14.42
CA TYR A 43 0.95 -0.76 14.49
C TYR A 43 1.58 -1.04 15.86
N ASP A 44 2.91 -1.05 15.91
CA ASP A 44 3.66 -1.14 17.17
C ASP A 44 3.72 0.26 17.80
N PRO A 45 3.17 0.49 19.00
CA PRO A 45 3.16 1.81 19.61
C PRO A 45 4.58 2.32 19.97
N SER A 46 5.56 1.43 20.10
CA SER A 46 6.96 1.81 20.35
C SER A 46 7.73 2.16 19.07
N ASP A 47 7.26 1.70 17.92
CA ASP A 47 7.78 2.04 16.59
C ASP A 47 6.64 2.02 15.56
N PRO A 48 5.82 3.08 15.51
CA PRO A 48 4.63 3.11 14.68
C PRO A 48 4.95 3.14 13.18
N THR A 49 6.20 3.42 12.81
CA THR A 49 6.63 3.57 11.41
C THR A 49 7.08 2.26 10.78
N TYR A 50 7.34 1.24 11.61
CA TYR A 50 7.88 -0.03 11.16
C TYR A 50 6.81 -0.86 10.42
N GLU A 51 7.01 -0.99 9.11
CA GLU A 51 6.23 -1.90 8.27
C GLU A 51 6.73 -3.34 8.44
N VAL A 52 5.80 -4.28 8.61
CA VAL A 52 6.13 -5.68 8.90
C VAL A 52 5.26 -6.64 8.10
N HIS A 53 5.88 -7.69 7.61
CA HIS A 53 5.32 -8.67 6.68
C HIS A 53 5.84 -10.07 7.00
N GLY A 54 5.00 -11.09 6.82
CA GLY A 54 5.36 -12.49 6.89
C GLY A 54 4.66 -13.28 8.00
N GLU A 55 5.02 -14.56 8.13
CA GLU A 55 4.33 -15.52 9.02
C GLU A 55 4.98 -15.65 10.41
N ASN A 56 6.12 -14.97 10.66
CA ASN A 56 6.83 -15.07 11.94
C ASN A 56 6.09 -14.30 13.04
N ARG A 57 5.42 -15.04 13.94
CA ARG A 57 4.68 -14.48 15.08
C ARG A 57 5.51 -13.57 16.00
N ALA A 58 6.82 -13.80 16.11
CA ALA A 58 7.67 -12.96 16.96
C ALA A 58 7.72 -11.50 16.49
N LEU A 59 7.54 -11.26 15.18
CA LEU A 59 7.49 -9.91 14.61
C LEU A 59 6.26 -9.12 15.06
N TYR A 60 5.24 -9.81 15.58
CA TYR A 60 3.96 -9.24 15.97
C TYR A 60 3.73 -9.25 17.48
N ALA A 61 4.73 -9.64 18.29
CA ALA A 61 4.56 -9.86 19.73
C ALA A 61 4.09 -8.62 20.52
N ARG A 62 4.29 -7.42 19.98
CA ARG A 62 3.91 -6.12 20.59
C ARG A 62 2.69 -5.47 19.93
N ARG A 63 1.98 -6.19 19.05
CA ARG A 63 0.91 -5.63 18.24
C ARG A 63 -0.39 -6.36 18.54
N ASP A 64 -1.46 -5.60 18.74
CA ASP A 64 -2.79 -6.16 18.89
C ASP A 64 -3.33 -6.61 17.53
N PRO A 65 -4.12 -7.69 17.45
CA PRO A 65 -4.81 -8.05 16.21
C PRO A 65 -5.81 -6.96 15.80
N VAL A 66 -5.95 -6.75 14.50
CA VAL A 66 -6.99 -5.88 13.94
C VAL A 66 -8.34 -6.59 14.05
N LEU A 67 -9.29 -5.96 14.76
CA LEU A 67 -10.61 -6.50 15.08
C LEU A 67 -11.71 -5.43 14.95
N GLY A 68 -12.94 -5.87 14.68
CA GLY A 68 -14.15 -5.06 14.71
C GLY A 68 -14.26 -3.99 13.62
N THR A 69 -15.14 -3.02 13.86
CA THR A 69 -15.50 -1.95 12.92
C THR A 69 -14.56 -0.74 12.95
N GLY A 70 -13.57 -0.73 13.84
CA GLY A 70 -12.56 0.33 13.92
C GLY A 70 -11.59 0.37 12.74
N PHE A 71 -11.67 -0.62 11.83
CA PHE A 71 -10.79 -0.76 10.69
C PHE A 71 -11.59 -1.13 9.44
N TRP A 72 -11.09 -0.65 8.31
CA TRP A 72 -11.54 -1.00 6.97
C TRP A 72 -10.55 -1.94 6.31
N ALA A 73 -11.07 -2.85 5.49
CA ALA A 73 -10.30 -3.67 4.57
C ALA A 73 -10.90 -3.54 3.17
N GLN A 74 -10.04 -3.41 2.17
CA GLN A 74 -10.46 -3.32 0.77
C GLN A 74 -9.54 -4.14 -0.11
N LEU A 75 -10.14 -4.86 -1.06
CA LEU A 75 -9.42 -5.60 -2.06
C LEU A 75 -9.06 -4.70 -3.24
N TRP A 76 -7.82 -4.80 -3.68
CA TRP A 76 -7.30 -4.12 -4.86
C TRP A 76 -6.81 -5.16 -5.85
N THR A 77 -7.13 -4.99 -7.13
CA THR A 77 -6.75 -5.92 -8.19
C THR A 77 -6.28 -5.21 -9.45
N GLY A 78 -5.50 -5.93 -10.25
CA GLY A 78 -5.09 -5.53 -11.59
C GLY A 78 -4.75 -6.76 -12.44
N PRO A 79 -4.35 -6.55 -13.70
CA PRO A 79 -3.89 -7.64 -14.58
C PRO A 79 -2.78 -8.48 -13.93
N SER A 80 -2.56 -9.71 -14.42
CA SER A 80 -1.44 -10.54 -13.97
C SER A 80 -0.13 -9.76 -14.01
N ARG A 81 0.60 -9.80 -12.88
CA ARG A 81 1.89 -9.10 -12.64
C ARG A 81 1.79 -7.57 -12.65
N ALA A 82 0.60 -7.02 -12.41
CA ALA A 82 0.45 -5.58 -12.18
C ALA A 82 1.32 -5.14 -10.99
N THR A 83 1.94 -3.96 -11.12
CA THR A 83 2.58 -3.28 -10.00
C THR A 83 1.52 -2.64 -9.10
N GLU A 84 1.89 -2.16 -7.91
CA GLU A 84 0.95 -1.50 -7.00
C GLU A 84 0.19 -0.34 -7.65
N ALA A 85 0.85 0.43 -8.53
CA ALA A 85 0.25 1.54 -9.28
C ALA A 85 -0.76 1.09 -10.34
N GLY A 86 -0.68 -0.16 -10.80
CA GLY A 86 -1.62 -0.75 -11.75
C GLY A 86 -2.84 -1.41 -11.10
N LEU A 87 -2.96 -1.34 -9.76
CA LEU A 87 -4.11 -1.88 -9.06
C LEU A 87 -5.22 -0.85 -8.91
N SER A 88 -6.46 -1.33 -8.95
CA SER A 88 -7.66 -0.56 -8.70
C SER A 88 -8.48 -1.22 -7.59
N ALA A 89 -9.19 -0.41 -6.80
CA ALA A 89 -10.09 -0.93 -5.78
C ALA A 89 -11.21 -1.73 -6.43
N VAL A 90 -11.48 -2.94 -5.93
CA VAL A 90 -12.60 -3.73 -6.44
C VAL A 90 -13.90 -3.17 -5.86
N PRO A 91 -14.90 -2.84 -6.70
CA PRO A 91 -16.19 -2.35 -6.23
C PRO A 91 -16.82 -3.30 -5.20
N LEU A 92 -17.41 -2.74 -4.14
CA LEU A 92 -18.07 -3.49 -3.05
C LEU A 92 -17.14 -4.36 -2.18
N SER A 93 -15.82 -4.28 -2.34
CA SER A 93 -14.87 -5.04 -1.49
C SER A 93 -14.55 -4.36 -0.15
N LEU A 94 -15.07 -3.15 0.08
CA LEU A 94 -14.83 -2.40 1.30
C LEU A 94 -15.66 -3.01 2.44
N VAL A 95 -14.98 -3.58 3.43
CA VAL A 95 -15.60 -4.30 4.55
C VAL A 95 -14.90 -4.00 5.87
N HIS A 96 -15.56 -4.32 6.97
CA HIS A 96 -14.98 -4.29 8.31
C HIS A 96 -14.47 -5.67 8.74
N PHE A 97 -13.70 -5.68 9.84
CA PHE A 97 -13.30 -6.90 10.52
C PHE A 97 -14.40 -7.40 11.44
N ARG A 98 -14.40 -8.70 11.70
CA ARG A 98 -15.26 -9.32 12.72
C ARG A 98 -14.79 -8.91 14.12
N GLU A 99 -15.70 -8.88 15.08
CA GLU A 99 -15.43 -8.43 16.45
C GLU A 99 -14.45 -9.34 17.21
N ASN A 100 -14.46 -10.65 16.93
CA ASN A 100 -13.76 -11.66 17.72
C ASN A 100 -12.64 -12.39 16.96
N LEU A 101 -12.39 -12.01 15.71
CA LEU A 101 -11.37 -12.64 14.86
C LEU A 101 -10.81 -11.61 13.89
N SER A 102 -9.49 -11.67 13.64
CA SER A 102 -8.83 -10.88 12.59
C SER A 102 -9.18 -11.45 11.21
N ALA A 103 -10.47 -11.46 10.93
CA ALA A 103 -11.07 -11.95 9.71
C ALA A 103 -12.02 -10.89 9.18
N ILE A 104 -11.90 -10.63 7.88
CA ILE A 104 -12.84 -9.77 7.19
C ILE A 104 -14.21 -10.45 7.07
N GLN A 105 -15.28 -9.67 7.14
CA GLN A 105 -16.64 -10.13 6.87
C GLN A 105 -16.98 -9.92 5.39
N GLY A 106 -16.33 -10.69 4.51
CA GLY A 106 -16.55 -10.62 3.07
C GLY A 106 -17.54 -11.66 2.53
N ASP A 107 -17.91 -11.50 1.26
CA ASP A 107 -18.74 -12.46 0.54
C ASP A 107 -17.94 -13.73 0.17
N ASN A 108 -18.60 -14.89 0.33
CA ASN A 108 -18.02 -16.18 0.01
C ASN A 108 -17.76 -16.40 -1.49
N ALA A 109 -18.23 -15.55 -2.39
CA ALA A 109 -18.00 -15.66 -3.83
C ALA A 109 -17.92 -14.26 -4.46
N PHE A 110 -16.85 -13.54 -4.13
CA PHE A 110 -16.65 -12.17 -4.54
C PHE A 110 -16.27 -12.10 -6.02
N LYS A 111 -17.07 -11.39 -6.81
CA LYS A 111 -16.94 -11.29 -8.26
C LYS A 111 -16.01 -10.14 -8.64
N ILE A 112 -15.09 -10.38 -9.59
CA ILE A 112 -14.13 -9.38 -10.08
C ILE A 112 -14.58 -8.85 -11.45
N PRO A 113 -15.15 -7.64 -11.54
CA PRO A 113 -15.71 -7.13 -12.80
C PRO A 113 -14.70 -7.16 -13.95
N GLY A 114 -15.17 -7.51 -15.15
CA GLY A 114 -14.34 -7.54 -16.35
C GLY A 114 -13.40 -8.75 -16.47
N THR A 115 -13.54 -9.75 -15.60
CA THR A 115 -12.75 -11.00 -15.64
C THR A 115 -13.65 -12.22 -15.78
N LEU A 116 -13.07 -13.34 -16.19
CA LEU A 116 -13.69 -14.66 -16.29
C LEU A 116 -12.97 -15.67 -15.36
N GLY A 117 -13.51 -16.88 -15.25
CA GLY A 117 -12.78 -17.98 -14.62
C GLY A 117 -11.52 -18.33 -15.40
N GLY A 118 -10.47 -18.75 -14.70
CA GLY A 118 -9.18 -19.06 -15.32
C GLY A 118 -8.29 -17.85 -15.60
N ASP A 119 -8.81 -16.62 -15.51
CA ASP A 119 -8.00 -15.41 -15.62
C ASP A 119 -7.03 -15.32 -14.44
N GLU A 120 -5.78 -14.97 -14.73
CA GLU A 120 -4.76 -14.69 -13.73
C GLU A 120 -4.74 -13.18 -13.43
N ILE A 121 -4.83 -12.83 -12.14
CA ILE A 121 -4.83 -11.44 -11.68
C ILE A 121 -3.84 -11.24 -10.53
N THR A 122 -3.35 -10.01 -10.38
CA THR A 122 -2.60 -9.60 -9.18
C THR A 122 -3.53 -8.92 -8.20
N ILE A 123 -3.40 -9.26 -6.91
CA ILE A 123 -4.21 -8.76 -5.82
C ILE A 123 -3.36 -8.13 -4.72
N GLN A 124 -3.98 -7.23 -3.96
CA GLN A 124 -3.45 -6.67 -2.72
C GLN A 124 -4.60 -6.38 -1.75
N LEU A 125 -4.48 -6.81 -0.51
CA LEU A 125 -5.39 -6.39 0.56
C LEU A 125 -4.84 -5.12 1.20
N ARG A 126 -5.65 -4.06 1.26
CA ARG A 126 -5.31 -2.82 1.97
C ARG A 126 -6.19 -2.68 3.20
N VAL A 127 -5.58 -2.31 4.31
CA VAL A 127 -6.24 -2.18 5.62
C VAL A 127 -5.90 -0.84 6.22
N TRP A 128 -6.86 -0.15 6.82
CA TRP A 128 -6.63 1.11 7.52
C TRP A 128 -7.60 1.32 8.68
N ALA A 129 -7.22 2.16 9.64
CA ALA A 129 -8.12 2.57 10.71
C ALA A 129 -9.22 3.48 10.17
N ALA A 130 -10.45 3.30 10.65
CA ALA A 130 -11.60 4.11 10.26
C ALA A 130 -11.52 5.57 10.75
N VAL A 131 -10.66 5.83 11.73
CA VAL A 131 -10.39 7.16 12.29
C VAL A 131 -8.88 7.31 12.45
N SER A 132 -8.35 8.45 12.02
CA SER A 132 -6.97 8.86 12.24
C SER A 132 -6.65 9.05 13.74
N LEU A 133 -5.37 9.11 14.09
CA LEU A 133 -4.97 9.41 15.47
C LEU A 133 -5.42 10.80 15.94
N SER A 134 -5.62 11.75 15.02
CA SER A 134 -6.19 13.07 15.30
C SER A 134 -7.72 13.11 15.40
N GLY A 135 -8.41 11.96 15.28
CA GLY A 135 -9.87 11.87 15.42
C GLY A 135 -10.66 12.18 14.14
N LYS A 136 -9.99 12.38 13.00
CA LYS A 136 -10.66 12.58 11.70
C LYS A 136 -11.05 11.23 11.07
N PRO A 137 -12.27 11.09 10.53
CA PRO A 137 -12.70 9.85 9.88
C PRO A 137 -11.96 9.62 8.54
N ALA A 138 -11.63 8.36 8.24
CA ALA A 138 -11.03 7.92 6.98
C ALA A 138 -11.90 6.80 6.38
N SER A 139 -12.56 7.09 5.27
CA SER A 139 -13.54 6.22 4.61
C SER A 139 -13.04 5.61 3.31
N SER A 140 -11.98 6.19 2.73
CA SER A 140 -11.39 5.77 1.48
C SER A 140 -9.86 5.62 1.60
N TRP A 141 -9.25 4.87 0.69
CA TRP A 141 -7.79 4.82 0.61
C TRP A 141 -7.16 6.17 0.25
N GLN A 142 -7.88 7.03 -0.47
CA GLN A 142 -7.41 8.39 -0.77
C GLN A 142 -7.34 9.22 0.51
N ASP A 143 -8.36 9.13 1.37
CA ASP A 143 -8.37 9.79 2.69
C ASP A 143 -7.14 9.38 3.52
N VAL A 144 -6.78 8.09 3.46
CA VAL A 144 -5.60 7.55 4.14
C VAL A 144 -4.32 8.16 3.57
N ILE A 145 -4.18 8.28 2.25
CA ILE A 145 -3.02 8.92 1.61
C ILE A 145 -2.89 10.38 2.08
N ASP A 146 -4.01 11.10 2.13
CA ASP A 146 -4.05 12.51 2.49
C ASP A 146 -3.88 12.76 4.00
N MET A 147 -4.08 11.73 4.84
CA MET A 147 -3.92 11.78 6.30
C MET A 147 -2.77 10.86 6.77
N PRO A 148 -1.55 11.41 6.96
CA PRO A 148 -0.37 10.63 7.32
C PRO A 148 -0.51 9.86 8.64
N ASP A 149 -1.30 10.41 9.58
CA ASP A 149 -1.57 9.88 10.91
C ASP A 149 -2.63 8.76 10.95
N VAL A 150 -3.10 8.26 9.81
CA VAL A 150 -3.97 7.07 9.76
C VAL A 150 -3.11 5.80 9.75
N PRO A 151 -3.24 4.91 10.76
CA PRO A 151 -2.66 3.57 10.71
C PRO A 151 -3.15 2.81 9.47
N ARG A 152 -2.22 2.33 8.66
CA ARG A 152 -2.50 1.65 7.40
C ARG A 152 -1.55 0.49 7.18
N GLY A 153 -1.95 -0.47 6.36
CA GLY A 153 -1.11 -1.59 5.97
C GLY A 153 -1.58 -2.15 4.63
N LYS A 154 -0.66 -2.82 3.94
CA LYS A 154 -0.92 -3.47 2.66
C LYS A 154 -0.36 -4.88 2.75
N SER A 155 -1.00 -5.86 2.15
CA SER A 155 -0.36 -7.15 1.92
C SER A 155 0.73 -7.02 0.84
N ARG A 156 1.62 -8.01 0.75
CA ARG A 156 2.38 -8.22 -0.50
C ARG A 156 1.44 -8.44 -1.68
N LEU A 157 1.96 -8.13 -2.86
CA LEU A 157 1.32 -8.47 -4.12
C LEU A 157 1.31 -10.00 -4.25
N ALA A 158 0.14 -10.55 -4.53
CA ALA A 158 -0.02 -11.97 -4.81
C ALA A 158 -0.73 -12.15 -6.14
N THR A 159 -0.40 -13.22 -6.85
CA THR A 159 -1.05 -13.56 -8.11
C THR A 159 -1.94 -14.78 -7.90
N ILE A 160 -3.18 -14.73 -8.38
CA ILE A 160 -4.16 -15.80 -8.25
C ILE A 160 -4.87 -16.06 -9.57
N VAL A 161 -5.33 -17.30 -9.76
CA VAL A 161 -6.21 -17.68 -10.87
C VAL A 161 -7.65 -17.68 -10.39
N LEU A 162 -8.52 -16.91 -11.05
CA LEU A 162 -9.91 -16.77 -10.65
C LEU A 162 -10.72 -18.04 -10.90
N GLY A 163 -11.70 -18.29 -10.04
CA GLY A 163 -12.71 -19.34 -10.26
C GLY A 163 -13.86 -18.90 -11.15
N ASN A 164 -14.87 -19.75 -11.24
CA ASN A 164 -16.03 -19.67 -12.13
C ASN A 164 -15.77 -20.24 -13.53
N ILE A 165 -16.57 -19.89 -14.55
CA ILE A 165 -16.43 -20.41 -15.91
C ILE A 165 -15.53 -19.48 -16.74
N SER A 166 -14.59 -20.07 -17.47
CA SER A 166 -13.71 -19.39 -18.43
C SER A 166 -14.37 -19.17 -19.80
N ALA A 167 -13.69 -18.46 -20.70
CA ALA A 167 -14.17 -18.22 -22.07
C ALA A 167 -14.39 -19.51 -22.89
N ASP A 168 -13.63 -20.58 -22.61
CA ASP A 168 -13.73 -21.90 -23.23
C ASP A 168 -14.72 -22.85 -22.51
N ASN A 169 -15.60 -22.30 -21.65
CA ASN A 169 -16.57 -23.05 -20.84
C ASN A 169 -15.95 -24.05 -19.85
N LYS A 170 -14.69 -23.87 -19.47
CA LYS A 170 -14.02 -24.71 -18.48
C LYS A 170 -14.31 -24.19 -17.06
N PRO A 171 -14.69 -25.05 -16.12
CA PRO A 171 -14.90 -24.65 -14.74
C PRO A 171 -13.58 -24.51 -13.98
N TYR A 172 -13.45 -23.43 -13.22
CA TYR A 172 -12.37 -23.16 -12.27
C TYR A 172 -12.95 -23.01 -10.86
N ILE A 173 -12.27 -23.58 -9.87
CA ILE A 173 -12.67 -23.48 -8.46
C ILE A 173 -12.18 -22.13 -7.92
N PRO A 174 -13.05 -21.29 -7.32
CA PRO A 174 -12.61 -20.03 -6.73
C PRO A 174 -11.54 -20.23 -5.65
N PRO A 175 -10.37 -19.57 -5.74
CA PRO A 175 -9.35 -19.69 -4.73
C PRO A 175 -9.77 -18.94 -3.46
N ASN A 176 -9.33 -19.44 -2.31
CA ASN A 176 -9.42 -18.69 -1.05
C ASN A 176 -8.25 -17.71 -0.97
N MET A 177 -8.56 -16.41 -0.89
CA MET A 177 -7.56 -15.34 -0.76
C MET A 177 -6.63 -15.55 0.44
N ALA A 178 -7.10 -16.18 1.52
CA ALA A 178 -6.31 -16.47 2.71
C ALA A 178 -5.05 -17.33 2.46
N PHE A 179 -4.99 -18.06 1.34
CA PHE A 179 -3.79 -18.83 0.94
C PHE A 179 -2.78 -18.02 0.13
N ALA A 180 -3.21 -16.92 -0.48
CA ALA A 180 -2.35 -16.03 -1.25
C ALA A 180 -1.75 -14.91 -0.38
N LEU A 181 -2.40 -14.60 0.74
CA LEU A 181 -1.96 -13.55 1.65
C LEU A 181 -1.05 -14.10 2.75
N GLU A 182 0.01 -13.35 3.03
CA GLU A 182 0.79 -13.45 4.25
C GLU A 182 0.27 -12.46 5.31
N GLY A 183 0.62 -12.72 6.57
CA GLY A 183 0.37 -11.76 7.65
C GLY A 183 1.14 -10.46 7.46
N PHE A 184 0.58 -9.36 7.94
CA PHE A 184 1.23 -8.05 7.94
C PHE A 184 0.72 -7.16 9.08
N GLY A 185 1.48 -6.12 9.40
CA GLY A 185 1.16 -5.14 10.43
C GLY A 185 0.83 -3.77 9.84
N LEU A 186 -0.02 -3.01 10.53
CA LEU A 186 -0.24 -1.61 10.20
C LEU A 186 0.99 -0.77 10.59
N TYR A 187 1.13 0.39 9.97
CA TYR A 187 2.15 1.38 10.23
C TYR A 187 1.57 2.78 9.97
N ILE A 188 2.27 3.79 10.46
CA ILE A 188 1.93 5.21 10.30
C ILE A 188 3.05 5.83 9.47
N VAL A 189 2.68 6.62 8.47
CA VAL A 189 3.64 7.34 7.64
C VAL A 189 3.93 8.66 8.32
N PRO A 190 5.17 8.95 8.75
CA PRO A 190 5.50 10.26 9.28
C PRO A 190 5.16 11.34 8.27
N GLU A 191 4.60 12.45 8.73
CA GLU A 191 4.55 13.65 7.90
C GLU A 191 5.95 13.94 7.38
N PRO A 192 6.13 14.19 6.07
CA PRO A 192 7.42 14.64 5.56
C PRO A 192 7.76 15.92 6.30
N SER A 193 8.63 15.79 7.30
CA SER A 193 8.91 16.89 8.22
C SER A 193 9.47 18.01 7.37
N VAL A 194 8.92 19.22 7.46
CA VAL A 194 9.40 20.42 6.74
C VAL A 194 10.84 20.82 7.18
N LEU A 195 11.48 20.00 8.02
CA LEU A 195 12.80 20.19 8.60
C LEU A 195 13.96 20.39 7.59
N PRO A 196 13.97 19.82 6.36
CA PRO A 196 15.03 20.13 5.40
C PRO A 196 15.01 21.59 4.90
N LEU A 197 13.85 22.24 4.87
CA LEU A 197 13.71 23.61 4.37
C LEU A 197 14.22 24.66 5.36
N ALA A 198 14.03 24.43 6.67
CA ALA A 198 14.60 25.30 7.69
C ALA A 198 16.14 25.19 7.74
N GLY A 199 16.69 23.98 7.54
CA GLY A 199 18.14 23.75 7.48
C GLY A 199 18.79 24.41 6.26
N LEU A 200 18.16 24.33 5.08
CA LEU A 200 18.63 25.02 3.88
C LEU A 200 18.47 26.54 3.96
N GLY A 201 17.39 27.03 4.59
CA GLY A 201 17.20 28.46 4.83
C GLY A 201 18.24 29.06 5.80
N ALA A 202 18.58 28.35 6.88
CA ALA A 202 19.56 28.80 7.86
C ALA A 202 21.01 28.77 7.31
N LEU A 203 21.37 27.74 6.53
CA LEU A 203 22.69 27.67 5.88
C LEU A 203 22.83 28.69 4.74
N GLY A 204 21.75 29.00 4.02
CA GLY A 204 21.74 30.06 3.01
C GLY A 204 22.02 31.45 3.58
N LEU A 205 21.49 31.76 4.78
CA LEU A 205 21.74 33.04 5.47
C LEU A 205 23.15 33.15 6.06
N LEU A 206 23.71 32.05 6.59
CA LEU A 206 25.10 32.02 7.05
C LEU A 206 26.12 32.14 5.91
N GLY A 207 25.80 31.57 4.73
CA GLY A 207 26.62 31.75 3.53
C GLY A 207 26.71 33.20 3.03
N MET A 208 25.65 34.00 3.21
CA MET A 208 25.64 35.41 2.82
C MET A 208 26.38 36.35 3.78
N MET A 209 26.63 35.94 5.03
CA MET A 209 27.40 36.76 5.99
C MET A 209 28.92 36.59 5.88
N VAL A 210 29.42 35.57 5.17
CA VAL A 210 30.86 35.29 5.03
C VAL A 210 31.48 35.94 3.77
N GLY A 211 30.67 36.59 2.92
CA GLY A 211 31.13 37.32 1.73
C GLY A 211 31.68 38.73 2.00
N ARG A 212 32.72 38.88 2.84
CA ARG A 212 33.56 40.10 2.83
C ARG A 212 34.92 39.71 2.25
N PRO A 213 35.29 40.17 1.03
CA PRO A 213 36.50 39.75 0.34
C PRO A 213 37.74 40.27 1.07
N GLY A 214 38.29 39.43 1.95
CA GLY A 214 39.60 39.62 2.55
C GLY A 214 40.69 39.17 1.58
N SER A 215 41.47 40.15 1.11
CA SER A 215 42.72 40.02 0.35
C SER A 215 43.49 38.72 0.61
N LEU A 216 43.48 37.82 -0.38
CA LEU A 216 44.27 36.59 -0.42
C LEU A 216 45.77 36.88 -0.44
N ARG A 217 46.43 36.75 0.71
CA ARG A 217 47.89 36.66 0.80
C ARG A 217 48.30 35.22 0.50
N LYS A 218 48.77 34.95 -0.73
CA LYS A 218 49.34 33.67 -1.13
C LYS A 218 50.47 33.27 -0.17
N LYS A 219 50.26 32.23 0.62
CA LYS A 219 51.34 31.52 1.31
C LYS A 219 51.52 30.18 0.60
N GLN A 220 52.58 30.13 -0.18
CA GLN A 220 53.05 28.96 -0.91
C GLN A 220 53.61 27.98 0.13
N ILE A 221 52.90 26.90 0.38
CA ILE A 221 53.37 25.79 1.22
C ILE A 221 53.74 24.68 0.25
N ALA A 222 55.04 24.46 0.10
CA ALA A 222 55.61 23.30 -0.55
C ALA A 222 55.24 22.06 0.28
N VAL A 223 54.50 21.14 -0.32
CA VAL A 223 54.27 19.81 0.25
C VAL A 223 55.17 18.85 -0.50
N ASP A 224 56.13 18.35 0.25
CA ASP A 224 57.13 17.35 -0.11
C ASP A 224 56.44 16.01 -0.38
N VAL A 225 56.66 15.46 -1.57
CA VAL A 225 56.08 14.20 -2.03
C VAL A 225 56.97 13.07 -1.54
N ARG A 226 56.60 12.43 -0.43
CA ARG A 226 57.14 11.13 -0.04
C ARG A 226 56.18 10.02 -0.39
N SER A 227 56.53 9.33 -1.47
CA SER A 227 56.04 8.02 -1.87
C SER A 227 56.17 7.03 -0.72
N ALA A 228 55.07 6.38 -0.34
CA ALA A 228 55.08 5.19 0.49
C ALA A 228 54.34 4.08 -0.27
N GLU A 229 55.15 3.33 -1.00
CA GLU A 229 54.94 1.95 -1.43
C GLU A 229 54.47 1.10 -0.24
N LEU A 230 53.36 0.38 -0.36
CA LEU A 230 53.02 -0.72 0.55
C LEU A 230 52.17 -1.78 -0.16
N SER A 231 52.92 -2.73 -0.73
CA SER A 231 52.74 -4.17 -0.71
C SER A 231 51.34 -4.77 -0.54
N ASN A 232 50.93 -5.44 -1.62
CA ASN A 232 50.12 -6.67 -1.64
C ASN A 232 50.62 -7.72 -0.60
N PRO A 233 49.70 -8.45 0.04
CA PRO A 233 49.92 -9.89 0.19
C PRO A 233 48.70 -10.71 -0.23
N SER A 234 48.95 -11.53 -1.24
CA SER A 234 48.27 -12.78 -1.54
C SER A 234 48.38 -13.78 -0.40
N THR A 235 47.25 -14.35 0.06
CA THR A 235 47.26 -15.66 0.74
C THR A 235 45.96 -16.43 0.53
N HIS A 236 46.13 -17.60 -0.10
CA HIS A 236 45.38 -18.86 -0.05
C HIS A 236 44.21 -19.02 0.94
N LEU A 237 43.05 -19.50 0.45
CA LEU A 237 42.63 -20.92 0.45
C LEU A 237 41.38 -21.11 -0.40
#